data_AF-A0A1G2EWD0-F1
#
_entry.id   AF-A0A1G2EWD0-F1
#
_cell.length_a   1.000
_cell.length_b   1.000
_cell.length_c   1.000
_cell.angle_alpha   90.00
_cell.angle_beta   90.00
_cell.angle_gamma   90.00
#
_symmetry.space_group_name_H-M   'P 1'
#
loop_
_entity.id
_entity.type
_entity.pdbx_description
1 polymer ?
#
loop_
_entity_poly.entity_id
_entity_poly.type
_entity_poly.pdbx_seq_one_letter_code
_entity_poly.pdbx_strand_id
1 'polypeptide(L)'
;MLFYKGKTVSDERLKSFLESGEEVNLGNIFEYLQGMAEGMEGVVRWEKRENIAGQSVRENDLQHTFKTVFLTIICAVTENEWRKKRGLLPFGKVQLDVGLLAMMALVHDIGEIIKGDMPHFEKIKEGGASQTEDELTAFKEIIKPLPGKIQEYLLLIYRRTMFKSDLCIKDREARFFNAVENLGHLKRAIHECRLGHLHFAPKCLELHIPVLDKYSWNEFPSLKDWYKPFVEEAIDYLRQFQEKREEYIAEFVRRGGKREDFPF
;
A
#
# COMPACT_ATOMS: atom_id res chain seq x y z
N MET A 1 -26.33 -12.87 -4.20
CA MET A 1 -26.50 -12.01 -3.01
C MET A 1 -25.43 -12.41 -2.00
N LEU A 2 -24.23 -11.86 -2.14
CA LEU A 2 -23.05 -12.19 -1.33
C LEU A 2 -22.45 -10.87 -0.79
N PHE A 3 -23.21 -10.16 0.04
CA PHE A 3 -22.59 -9.18 0.92
C PHE A 3 -22.13 -9.93 2.17
N TYR A 4 -20.84 -10.25 2.19
CA TYR A 4 -20.17 -10.78 3.37
C TYR A 4 -20.38 -9.79 4.52
N LYS A 5 -20.88 -10.30 5.66
CA LYS A 5 -21.05 -9.57 6.91
C LYS A 5 -19.76 -8.79 7.25
N GLY A 6 -19.85 -7.45 7.29
CA GLY A 6 -19.02 -6.68 8.21
C GLY A 6 -18.42 -5.35 7.76
N LYS A 7 -18.39 -5.00 6.47
CA LYS A 7 -17.91 -3.66 6.05
C LYS A 7 -18.70 -3.15 4.84
N THR A 8 -19.42 -2.06 5.05
CA THR A 8 -20.21 -1.35 4.03
C THR A 8 -19.27 -0.53 3.16
N VAL A 9 -19.41 -0.64 1.83
CA VAL A 9 -18.93 0.40 0.92
C VAL A 9 -19.52 1.71 1.42
N SER A 10 -18.66 2.64 1.82
CA SER A 10 -19.03 3.89 2.48
C SER A 10 -19.78 4.84 1.54
N ASP A 11 -19.49 4.74 0.24
CA ASP A 11 -20.16 5.52 -0.79
C ASP A 11 -21.45 4.83 -1.29
N GLU A 12 -22.59 5.51 -1.11
CA GLU A 12 -23.89 4.97 -1.50
C GLU A 12 -24.07 4.88 -3.02
N ARG A 13 -23.36 5.72 -3.79
CA ARG A 13 -23.45 5.72 -5.26
C ARG A 13 -22.78 4.49 -5.83
N LEU A 14 -21.53 4.23 -5.46
CA LEU A 14 -20.80 3.01 -5.85
C LEU A 14 -21.55 1.76 -5.38
N LYS A 15 -22.04 1.77 -4.14
CA LYS A 15 -22.86 0.68 -3.62
C LYS A 15 -24.10 0.43 -4.48
N SER A 16 -24.82 1.49 -4.88
CA SER A 16 -26.00 1.38 -5.74
C SER A 16 -25.67 0.76 -7.09
N PHE A 17 -24.56 1.15 -7.74
CA PHE A 17 -24.10 0.52 -8.98
C PHE A 17 -23.76 -0.97 -8.81
N LEU A 18 -23.06 -1.31 -7.73
CA LEU A 18 -22.69 -2.70 -7.43
C LEU A 18 -23.91 -3.57 -7.13
N GLU A 19 -24.95 -3.01 -6.50
CA GLU A 19 -26.19 -3.70 -6.16
C GLU A 19 -27.17 -3.81 -7.33
N SER A 20 -27.24 -2.80 -8.21
CA SER A 20 -28.14 -2.80 -9.37
C SER A 20 -27.70 -3.80 -10.44
N GLY A 21 -26.40 -4.10 -10.51
CA GLY A 21 -25.82 -4.91 -11.58
C GLY A 21 -25.86 -4.22 -12.94
N GLU A 22 -26.09 -2.90 -12.97
CA GLU A 22 -26.07 -2.10 -14.20
C GLU A 22 -24.66 -2.11 -14.82
N GLU A 23 -24.59 -2.30 -16.14
CA GLU A 23 -23.32 -2.20 -16.85
C GLU A 23 -22.88 -0.73 -16.99
N VAL A 24 -21.58 -0.50 -16.80
CA VAL A 24 -20.95 0.79 -17.01
C VAL A 24 -20.69 1.00 -18.50
N ASN A 25 -21.24 2.08 -19.02
CA ASN A 25 -21.13 2.53 -20.40
C ASN A 25 -20.64 3.99 -20.45
N LEU A 26 -20.49 4.57 -21.64
CA LEU A 26 -19.97 5.94 -21.80
C LEU A 26 -20.81 7.01 -21.08
N GLY A 27 -22.11 6.76 -20.87
CA GLY A 27 -23.01 7.70 -20.20
C GLY A 27 -22.84 7.76 -18.68
N ASN A 28 -22.35 6.69 -18.04
CA ASN A 28 -22.25 6.59 -16.58
C ASN A 28 -20.82 6.25 -16.07
N ILE A 29 -19.85 6.02 -16.96
CA ILE A 29 -18.46 5.66 -16.59
C ILE A 29 -17.78 6.70 -15.71
N PHE A 30 -18.04 7.99 -15.95
CA PHE A 30 -17.43 9.04 -15.15
C PHE A 30 -17.93 9.03 -13.71
N GLU A 31 -19.25 8.88 -13.52
CA GLU A 31 -19.87 8.77 -12.20
C GLU A 31 -19.39 7.52 -11.46
N TYR A 32 -19.22 6.42 -12.18
CA TYR A 32 -18.68 5.18 -11.63
C TYR A 32 -17.24 5.34 -11.11
N LEU A 33 -16.37 5.95 -11.93
CA LEU A 33 -14.98 6.22 -11.55
C LEU A 33 -14.88 7.21 -10.37
N GLN A 34 -15.79 8.18 -10.29
CA GLN A 34 -15.89 9.07 -9.13
C GLN A 34 -16.30 8.29 -7.87
N GLY A 35 -17.32 7.42 -7.97
CA GLY A 35 -17.74 6.58 -6.85
C GLY A 35 -16.62 5.65 -6.36
N MET A 36 -15.76 5.15 -7.25
CA MET A 36 -14.55 4.42 -6.85
C MET A 36 -13.58 5.27 -6.03
N ALA A 37 -13.30 6.51 -6.47
CA ALA A 37 -12.41 7.42 -5.74
C ALA A 37 -13.01 7.82 -4.36
N GLU A 38 -14.30 8.12 -4.31
CA GLU A 38 -15.05 8.43 -3.08
C GLU A 38 -15.05 7.21 -2.12
N GLY A 39 -15.20 6.00 -2.66
CA GLY A 39 -15.06 4.75 -1.91
C GLY A 39 -13.70 4.63 -1.23
N MET A 40 -12.60 4.96 -1.93
CA MET A 40 -11.24 4.97 -1.35
C MET A 40 -11.05 6.07 -0.30
N GLU A 41 -11.73 7.21 -0.43
CA GLU A 41 -11.67 8.28 0.56
C GLU A 41 -12.26 7.83 1.91
N GLY A 42 -13.26 6.95 1.88
CA GLY A 42 -13.90 6.42 3.08
C GLY A 42 -13.12 5.31 3.80
N VAL A 43 -12.01 4.82 3.24
CA VAL A 43 -11.18 3.79 3.89
C VAL A 43 -10.03 4.47 4.64
N VAL A 44 -10.05 4.40 5.97
CA VAL A 44 -9.01 4.98 6.84
C VAL A 44 -7.90 3.97 7.08
N ARG A 45 -6.67 4.37 6.77
CA ARG A 45 -5.50 3.51 6.93
C ARG A 45 -5.10 3.34 8.39
N TRP A 46 -4.86 2.10 8.79
CA TRP A 46 -4.38 1.71 10.12
C TRP A 46 -5.30 2.14 11.27
N GLU A 47 -6.60 2.30 11.00
CA GLU A 47 -7.62 2.83 11.92
C GLU A 47 -7.57 2.21 13.33
N LYS A 48 -7.41 0.88 13.43
CA LYS A 48 -7.28 0.17 14.72
C LYS A 48 -6.16 0.73 15.60
N ARG A 49 -5.04 1.15 15.01
CA ARG A 49 -3.87 1.68 15.73
C ARG A 49 -3.96 3.17 15.99
N GLU A 50 -4.62 3.92 15.13
CA GLU A 50 -4.95 5.32 15.39
C GLU A 50 -5.80 5.45 16.66
N ASN A 51 -6.76 4.53 16.82
CA ASN A 51 -7.61 4.45 18.00
C ASN A 51 -6.82 4.07 19.28
N ILE A 52 -5.69 3.37 19.16
CA ILE A 52 -4.79 3.04 20.28
C ILE A 52 -3.91 4.25 20.64
N ALA A 53 -3.37 4.95 19.64
CA ALA A 53 -2.46 6.08 19.83
C ALA A 53 -3.17 7.37 20.24
N GLY A 54 -4.42 7.57 19.80
CA GLY A 54 -5.23 8.77 20.05
C GLY A 54 -4.73 10.05 19.37
N GLN A 55 -3.62 9.99 18.62
CA GLN A 55 -2.92 11.17 18.07
C GLN A 55 -2.24 10.94 16.70
N SER A 56 -2.46 9.82 15.99
CA SER A 56 -1.82 9.60 14.68
C SER A 56 -2.41 10.47 13.58
N VAL A 57 -1.64 10.69 12.51
CA VAL A 57 -2.14 11.40 11.33
C VAL A 57 -3.06 10.48 10.54
N ARG A 58 -4.36 10.82 10.53
CA ARG A 58 -5.36 10.16 9.69
C ARG A 58 -4.98 10.31 8.22
N GLU A 59 -4.86 9.18 7.54
CA GLU A 59 -4.67 9.09 6.08
C GLU A 59 -5.70 8.09 5.54
N ASN A 60 -6.39 8.46 4.45
CA ASN A 60 -7.26 7.54 3.73
C ASN A 60 -6.56 6.95 2.49
N ASP A 61 -7.15 5.90 1.91
CA ASP A 61 -6.56 5.21 0.76
C ASP A 61 -6.48 6.06 -0.49
N LEU A 62 -7.39 7.03 -0.68
CA LEU A 62 -7.31 7.96 -1.79
C LEU A 62 -6.07 8.87 -1.67
N GLN A 63 -5.84 9.44 -0.49
CA GLN A 63 -4.66 10.26 -0.19
C GLN A 63 -3.37 9.44 -0.28
N HIS A 64 -3.38 8.22 0.23
CA HIS A 64 -2.26 7.30 0.11
C HIS A 64 -1.95 7.00 -1.35
N THR A 65 -2.95 6.57 -2.11
CA THR A 65 -2.84 6.26 -3.54
C THR A 65 -2.30 7.44 -4.34
N PHE A 66 -2.80 8.66 -4.09
CA PHE A 66 -2.27 9.85 -4.74
C PHE A 66 -0.77 10.06 -4.45
N LYS A 67 -0.36 9.93 -3.18
CA LYS A 67 1.06 10.02 -2.79
C LYS A 67 1.89 8.91 -3.44
N THR A 68 1.38 7.68 -3.46
CA THR A 68 2.05 6.51 -4.03
C THR A 68 2.22 6.64 -5.55
N VAL A 69 1.21 7.13 -6.28
CA VAL A 69 1.31 7.44 -7.72
C VAL A 69 2.40 8.48 -7.98
N PHE A 70 2.38 9.60 -7.24
CA PHE A 70 3.37 10.65 -7.41
C PHE A 70 4.80 10.16 -7.12
N LEU A 71 4.99 9.47 -6.00
CA LEU A 71 6.29 8.89 -5.63
C LEU A 71 6.79 7.90 -6.67
N THR A 72 5.91 7.01 -7.15
CA THR A 72 6.24 5.98 -8.14
C THR A 72 6.71 6.60 -9.45
N ILE A 73 6.01 7.61 -9.97
CA ILE A 73 6.40 8.31 -11.20
C ILE A 73 7.77 8.95 -11.05
N ILE A 74 7.99 9.74 -9.98
CA ILE A 74 9.25 10.45 -9.76
C ILE A 74 10.42 9.48 -9.56
N CYS A 75 10.21 8.41 -8.79
CA CYS A 75 11.21 7.37 -8.57
C CYS A 75 11.57 6.66 -9.89
N ALA A 76 10.58 6.28 -10.70
CA ALA A 76 10.82 5.60 -11.97
C ALA A 76 11.61 6.46 -12.96
N VAL A 77 11.21 7.73 -13.11
CA VAL A 77 11.93 8.69 -13.96
C VAL A 77 13.36 8.89 -13.48
N THR A 78 13.55 9.05 -12.17
CA THR A 78 14.89 9.26 -11.60
C THR A 78 15.79 8.05 -11.77
N GLU A 79 15.28 6.83 -11.60
CA GLU A 79 16.01 5.59 -11.84
C GLU A 79 16.41 5.44 -13.33
N ASN A 80 15.48 5.75 -14.25
CA ASN A 80 15.77 5.75 -15.69
C ASN A 80 16.90 6.75 -16.05
N GLU A 81 16.85 7.98 -15.51
CA GLU A 81 17.89 8.99 -15.73
C GLU A 81 19.22 8.62 -15.06
N TRP A 82 19.18 8.02 -13.86
CA TRP A 82 20.36 7.55 -13.13
C TRP A 82 21.13 6.49 -13.92
N ARG A 83 20.42 5.55 -14.54
CA ARG A 83 20.99 4.51 -15.41
C ARG A 83 21.59 5.08 -16.67
N LYS A 84 20.87 6.01 -17.31
CA LYS A 84 21.30 6.70 -18.53
C LYS A 84 22.65 7.39 -18.32
N LYS A 85 22.76 8.18 -17.24
CA LYS A 85 24.00 8.92 -16.91
C LYS A 85 25.21 8.01 -16.65
N ARG A 86 24.99 6.78 -16.18
CA ARG A 86 26.06 5.82 -15.89
C ARG A 86 26.39 4.86 -17.03
N GLY A 87 25.80 5.06 -18.22
CA GLY A 87 25.98 4.15 -19.35
C GLY A 87 25.45 2.73 -19.05
N LEU A 88 24.60 2.57 -18.03
CA LEU A 88 23.99 1.29 -17.64
C LEU A 88 22.76 0.97 -18.49
N LEU A 89 22.49 1.79 -19.50
CA LEU A 89 21.58 1.51 -20.60
C LEU A 89 22.38 1.17 -21.87
N PRO A 90 23.10 0.02 -21.94
CA PRO A 90 23.54 -0.48 -23.22
C PRO A 90 22.30 -1.05 -23.95
N PHE A 91 22.28 -0.90 -25.28
CA PHE A 91 21.29 -1.45 -26.20
C PHE A 91 20.60 -2.73 -25.67
N GLY A 92 19.31 -2.62 -25.32
CA GLY A 92 18.45 -3.76 -25.01
C GLY A 92 17.93 -3.92 -23.57
N LYS A 93 18.31 -3.08 -22.59
CA LYS A 93 17.63 -3.07 -21.27
C LYS A 93 16.58 -1.96 -21.20
N VAL A 94 15.33 -2.38 -21.25
CA VAL A 94 14.11 -1.56 -21.33
C VAL A 94 14.06 -0.59 -20.16
N GLN A 95 13.81 0.70 -20.43
CA GLN A 95 13.50 1.69 -19.40
C GLN A 95 12.32 1.20 -18.56
N LEU A 96 12.25 1.55 -17.28
CA LEU A 96 11.04 1.30 -16.51
C LEU A 96 9.86 1.96 -17.21
N ASP A 97 8.77 1.21 -17.42
CA ASP A 97 7.53 1.74 -17.98
C ASP A 97 6.80 2.58 -16.91
N VAL A 98 6.98 3.90 -17.00
CA VAL A 98 6.39 4.86 -16.06
C VAL A 98 4.86 4.83 -16.13
N GLY A 99 4.28 4.59 -17.31
CA GLY A 99 2.83 4.52 -17.47
C GLY A 99 2.25 3.29 -16.79
N LEU A 100 2.87 2.14 -16.99
CA LEU A 100 2.51 0.90 -16.30
C LEU A 100 2.63 1.07 -14.77
N LEU A 101 3.75 1.60 -14.29
CA LEU A 101 3.98 1.84 -12.86
C LEU A 101 2.97 2.81 -12.24
N ALA A 102 2.58 3.88 -12.96
CA ALA A 102 1.55 4.80 -12.51
C ALA A 102 0.18 4.09 -12.41
N MET A 103 -0.16 3.24 -13.40
CA MET A 103 -1.38 2.44 -13.36
C MET A 103 -1.38 1.43 -12.22
N MET A 104 -0.25 0.77 -11.95
CA MET A 104 -0.09 -0.12 -10.79
C MET A 104 -0.35 0.62 -9.48
N ALA A 105 0.28 1.78 -9.30
CA ALA A 105 0.06 2.62 -8.14
C ALA A 105 -1.38 3.12 -8.02
N LEU A 106 -2.07 3.39 -9.13
CA LEU A 106 -3.45 3.86 -9.10
C LEU A 106 -4.43 2.77 -8.61
N VAL A 107 -4.17 1.50 -8.93
CA VAL A 107 -5.15 0.42 -8.69
C VAL A 107 -4.87 -0.43 -7.46
N HIS A 108 -3.66 -0.35 -6.88
CA HIS A 108 -3.18 -1.32 -5.89
C HIS A 108 -4.12 -1.53 -4.69
N ASP A 109 -4.76 -0.45 -4.20
CA ASP A 109 -5.62 -0.50 -3.00
C ASP A 109 -7.13 -0.45 -3.32
N ILE A 110 -7.55 -0.54 -4.59
CA ILE A 110 -8.98 -0.49 -4.94
C ILE A 110 -9.79 -1.61 -4.27
N GLY A 111 -9.20 -2.80 -4.09
CA GLY A 111 -9.85 -3.92 -3.38
C GLY A 111 -10.20 -3.58 -1.92
N GLU A 112 -9.51 -2.62 -1.32
CA GLU A 112 -9.71 -2.19 0.07
C GLU A 112 -11.03 -1.39 0.25
N ILE A 113 -11.66 -0.90 -0.82
CA ILE A 113 -13.01 -0.28 -0.75
C ILE A 113 -14.03 -1.23 -0.11
N ILE A 114 -13.96 -2.53 -0.42
CA ILE A 114 -14.86 -3.55 0.15
C ILE A 114 -14.25 -4.22 1.38
N LYS A 115 -12.94 -4.49 1.39
CA LYS A 115 -12.28 -5.25 2.47
C LYS A 115 -11.82 -4.39 3.65
N GLY A 116 -11.66 -3.10 3.42
CA GLY A 116 -10.99 -2.13 4.29
C GLY A 116 -9.47 -2.34 4.34
N ASP A 117 -8.73 -1.29 4.67
CA ASP A 117 -7.28 -1.35 4.88
C ASP A 117 -6.95 -2.28 6.04
N MET A 118 -5.96 -3.13 5.81
CA MET A 118 -5.34 -3.92 6.86
C MET A 118 -3.83 -3.71 6.84
N PRO A 119 -3.18 -3.40 7.98
CA PRO A 119 -1.74 -3.26 8.00
C PRO A 119 -1.03 -4.55 7.53
N HIS A 120 0.02 -4.41 6.71
CA HIS A 120 0.77 -5.51 6.10
C HIS A 120 1.18 -6.65 7.06
N PHE A 121 1.53 -6.35 8.31
CA PHE A 121 1.93 -7.37 9.30
C PHE A 121 0.73 -8.18 9.84
N GLU A 122 -0.48 -7.60 9.93
CA GLU A 122 -1.70 -8.35 10.25
C GLU A 122 -1.99 -9.33 9.11
N LYS A 123 -1.81 -8.87 7.85
CA LYS A 123 -1.90 -9.74 6.66
C LYS A 123 -0.95 -10.94 6.77
N ILE A 124 0.30 -10.74 7.21
CA ILE A 124 1.28 -11.84 7.40
C ILE A 124 0.89 -12.79 8.54
N LYS A 125 0.46 -12.26 9.70
CA LYS A 125 0.08 -13.08 10.87
C LYS A 125 -1.15 -13.95 10.61
N GLU A 126 -2.09 -13.47 9.80
CA GLU A 126 -3.32 -14.20 9.42
C GLU A 126 -3.14 -15.15 8.22
N GLY A 127 -1.90 -15.38 7.79
CA GLY A 127 -1.58 -16.38 6.76
C GLY A 127 -1.42 -15.83 5.35
N GLY A 128 -1.50 -14.51 5.13
CA GLY A 128 -1.08 -13.75 3.94
C GLY A 128 -1.78 -14.05 2.62
N ALA A 129 -1.90 -15.32 2.25
CA ALA A 129 -2.46 -15.81 1.00
C ALA A 129 -3.99 -15.73 0.94
N SER A 130 -4.70 -15.98 2.05
CA SER A 130 -6.18 -15.92 2.09
C SER A 130 -6.70 -14.50 1.88
N GLN A 131 -6.05 -13.50 2.49
CA GLN A 131 -6.46 -12.10 2.35
C GLN A 131 -6.13 -11.52 0.97
N THR A 132 -5.03 -11.96 0.36
CA THR A 132 -4.64 -11.54 -1.00
C THR A 132 -5.67 -12.02 -2.04
N GLU A 133 -6.23 -13.23 -1.88
CA GLU A 133 -7.33 -13.73 -2.73
C GLU A 133 -8.68 -13.05 -2.46
N ASP A 134 -8.94 -12.70 -1.20
CA ASP A 134 -10.12 -11.94 -0.79
C ASP A 134 -10.13 -10.53 -1.40
N GLU A 135 -9.02 -9.81 -1.35
CA GLU A 135 -8.85 -8.50 -1.97
C GLU A 135 -8.96 -8.59 -3.50
N LEU A 136 -8.39 -9.62 -4.12
CA LEU A 136 -8.59 -9.87 -5.55
C LEU A 136 -10.06 -10.10 -5.90
N THR A 137 -10.81 -10.80 -5.05
CA THR A 137 -12.24 -11.02 -5.23
C THR A 137 -13.01 -9.72 -5.11
N ALA A 138 -12.71 -8.90 -4.10
CA ALA A 138 -13.28 -7.57 -3.95
C ALA A 138 -12.98 -6.67 -5.16
N PHE A 139 -11.73 -6.65 -5.62
CA PHE A 139 -11.33 -5.91 -6.81
C PHE A 139 -12.11 -6.34 -8.04
N LYS A 140 -12.27 -7.64 -8.27
CA LYS A 140 -13.08 -8.18 -9.38
C LYS A 140 -14.52 -7.70 -9.34
N GLU A 141 -15.15 -7.68 -8.16
CA GLU A 141 -16.53 -7.15 -8.03
C GLU A 141 -16.60 -5.65 -8.36
N ILE A 142 -15.58 -4.86 -7.98
CA ILE A 142 -15.51 -3.43 -8.29
C ILE A 142 -15.26 -3.18 -9.78
N ILE A 143 -14.49 -4.02 -10.49
CA ILE A 143 -14.29 -3.79 -11.94
C ILE A 143 -15.34 -4.45 -12.81
N LYS A 144 -16.13 -5.40 -12.28
CA LYS A 144 -17.12 -6.20 -13.04
C LYS A 144 -18.10 -5.37 -13.86
N PRO A 145 -18.58 -4.19 -13.41
CA PRO A 145 -19.47 -3.37 -14.23
C PRO A 145 -18.79 -2.72 -15.44
N LEU A 146 -17.46 -2.60 -15.46
CA LEU A 146 -16.71 -1.92 -16.52
C LEU A 146 -16.74 -2.70 -17.85
N PRO A 147 -16.48 -2.06 -19.01
CA PRO A 147 -16.33 -2.78 -20.28
C PRO A 147 -15.26 -3.89 -20.23
N GLY A 148 -15.54 -5.05 -20.82
CA GLY A 148 -14.70 -6.26 -20.66
C GLY A 148 -13.20 -6.07 -20.93
N LYS A 149 -12.82 -5.29 -21.95
CA LYS A 149 -11.40 -4.98 -22.21
C LYS A 149 -10.74 -4.17 -21.09
N ILE A 150 -11.49 -3.27 -20.46
CA ILE A 150 -11.01 -2.48 -19.31
C ILE A 150 -10.84 -3.40 -18.11
N GLN A 151 -11.80 -4.32 -17.88
CA GLN A 151 -11.68 -5.31 -16.81
C GLN A 151 -10.42 -6.16 -16.95
N GLU A 152 -10.21 -6.74 -18.14
CA GLU A 152 -9.04 -7.58 -18.44
C GLU A 152 -7.73 -6.83 -18.19
N TYR A 153 -7.65 -5.57 -18.64
CA TYR A 153 -6.48 -4.72 -18.44
C TYR A 153 -6.24 -4.43 -16.96
N LEU A 154 -7.25 -3.93 -16.24
CA LEU A 154 -7.13 -3.59 -14.82
C LEU A 154 -6.82 -4.81 -13.95
N LEU A 155 -7.39 -5.98 -14.26
CA LEU A 155 -7.10 -7.24 -13.58
C LEU A 155 -5.64 -7.67 -13.77
N LEU A 156 -5.09 -7.52 -14.97
CA LEU A 156 -3.69 -7.80 -15.23
C LEU A 156 -2.77 -6.86 -14.44
N ILE A 157 -3.09 -5.56 -14.40
CA ILE A 157 -2.34 -4.57 -13.61
C ILE A 157 -2.40 -4.91 -12.11
N TYR A 158 -3.59 -5.15 -11.57
CA TYR A 158 -3.77 -5.44 -10.14
C TYR A 158 -3.02 -6.70 -9.70
N ARG A 159 -3.02 -7.77 -10.52
CA ARG A 159 -2.25 -8.97 -10.18
C ARG A 159 -0.75 -8.75 -10.05
N ARG A 160 -0.20 -7.71 -10.69
CA ARG A 160 1.21 -7.32 -10.53
C ARG A 160 1.46 -6.62 -9.19
N THR A 161 0.46 -5.97 -8.59
CA THR A 161 0.61 -5.29 -7.28
C THR A 161 0.44 -6.26 -6.10
N MET A 162 -0.24 -7.39 -6.31
CA MET A 162 -0.48 -8.39 -5.27
C MET A 162 0.83 -8.98 -4.72
N PHE A 163 1.06 -8.76 -3.41
CA PHE A 163 2.23 -9.27 -2.71
C PHE A 163 2.35 -10.80 -2.82
N LYS A 164 3.57 -11.29 -3.09
CA LYS A 164 3.88 -12.73 -3.32
C LYS A 164 3.18 -13.39 -4.51
N SER A 165 2.50 -12.64 -5.39
CA SER A 165 2.04 -13.21 -6.66
C SER A 165 3.23 -13.58 -7.55
N ASP A 166 3.05 -14.61 -8.37
CA ASP A 166 4.05 -15.03 -9.37
C ASP A 166 4.47 -13.87 -10.29
N LEU A 167 3.52 -12.98 -10.60
CA LEU A 167 3.75 -11.80 -11.40
C LEU A 167 4.56 -10.76 -10.62
N CYS A 168 4.22 -10.48 -9.36
CA CYS A 168 4.97 -9.55 -8.52
C CYS A 168 6.44 -9.95 -8.36
N ILE A 169 6.71 -11.26 -8.26
CA ILE A 169 8.07 -11.79 -8.11
C ILE A 169 8.86 -11.71 -9.42
N LYS A 170 8.25 -12.00 -10.57
CA LYS A 170 8.94 -12.14 -11.86
C LYS A 170 9.00 -10.84 -12.68
N ASP A 171 8.01 -9.98 -12.56
CA ASP A 171 7.88 -8.72 -13.30
C ASP A 171 8.74 -7.61 -12.67
N ARG A 172 9.52 -6.91 -13.49
CA ARG A 172 10.49 -5.91 -13.02
C ARG A 172 9.78 -4.67 -12.49
N GLU A 173 8.77 -4.20 -13.20
CA GLU A 173 7.95 -3.05 -12.83
C GLU A 173 7.21 -3.34 -11.51
N ALA A 174 6.73 -4.58 -11.33
CA ALA A 174 6.13 -4.98 -10.07
C ALA A 174 7.08 -4.94 -8.88
N ARG A 175 8.30 -5.48 -9.03
CA ARG A 175 9.33 -5.37 -7.98
C ARG A 175 9.69 -3.92 -7.69
N PHE A 176 9.79 -3.07 -8.72
CA PHE A 176 10.07 -1.65 -8.53
C PHE A 176 8.94 -0.93 -7.79
N PHE A 177 7.69 -1.14 -8.20
CA PHE A 177 6.50 -0.58 -7.57
C PHE A 177 6.41 -0.96 -6.10
N ASN A 178 6.50 -2.26 -5.79
CA ASN A 178 6.45 -2.75 -4.41
C ASN A 178 7.58 -2.17 -3.55
N ALA A 179 8.75 -1.92 -4.13
CA ALA A 179 9.81 -1.22 -3.42
C ALA A 179 9.41 0.24 -3.13
N VAL A 180 8.88 1.00 -4.10
CA VAL A 180 8.44 2.38 -3.83
C VAL A 180 7.30 2.45 -2.81
N GLU A 181 6.34 1.53 -2.85
CA GLU A 181 5.23 1.44 -1.89
C GLU A 181 5.75 1.26 -0.45
N ASN A 182 6.70 0.33 -0.25
CA ASN A 182 7.33 0.13 1.04
C ASN A 182 8.12 1.37 1.51
N LEU A 183 8.69 2.16 0.60
CA LEU A 183 9.38 3.42 0.95
C LEU A 183 8.37 4.43 1.51
N GLY A 184 7.18 4.49 0.89
CA GLY A 184 6.06 5.28 1.38
C GLY A 184 5.66 4.90 2.79
N HIS A 185 5.50 3.60 3.06
CA HIS A 185 5.17 3.10 4.40
C HIS A 185 6.27 3.39 5.43
N LEU A 186 7.55 3.22 5.08
CA LEU A 186 8.69 3.54 5.95
C LEU A 186 8.70 5.04 6.28
N LYS A 187 8.52 5.91 5.28
CA LYS A 187 8.45 7.35 5.47
C LYS A 187 7.30 7.77 6.39
N ARG A 188 6.13 7.15 6.27
CA ARG A 188 4.99 7.39 7.17
C ARG A 188 5.33 6.97 8.60
N ALA A 189 5.89 5.78 8.79
CA ALA A 189 6.27 5.30 10.13
C ALA A 189 7.33 6.20 10.80
N ILE A 190 8.31 6.68 10.05
CA ILE A 190 9.31 7.65 10.53
C ILE A 190 8.66 8.99 10.89
N HIS A 191 7.72 9.48 10.07
CA HIS A 191 7.02 10.71 10.37
C HIS A 191 6.26 10.62 11.70
N GLU A 192 5.56 9.52 11.95
CA GLU A 192 4.90 9.27 13.23
C GLU A 192 5.91 9.25 14.40
N CYS A 193 7.07 8.61 14.21
CA CYS A 193 8.14 8.61 15.23
C CYS A 193 8.68 10.01 15.51
N ARG A 194 8.84 10.87 14.48
CA ARG A 194 9.22 12.29 14.63
C ARG A 194 8.23 13.09 15.47
N LEU A 195 6.95 12.73 15.41
CA LEU A 195 5.89 13.33 16.23
C LEU A 195 5.87 12.77 17.67
N GLY A 196 6.77 11.85 18.01
CA GLY A 196 6.86 11.23 19.35
C GLY A 196 6.09 9.92 19.48
N HIS A 197 5.47 9.43 18.41
CA HIS A 197 4.72 8.17 18.39
C HIS A 197 5.66 6.97 18.20
N LEU A 198 6.58 6.74 19.14
CA LEU A 198 7.62 5.72 19.02
C LEU A 198 7.09 4.27 18.94
N HIS A 199 5.82 4.02 19.25
CA HIS A 199 5.18 2.73 19.01
C HIS A 199 5.08 2.36 17.51
N PHE A 200 5.35 3.30 16.60
CA PHE A 200 5.57 3.03 15.17
C PHE A 200 6.99 2.56 14.84
N ALA A 201 7.97 2.69 15.73
CA ALA A 201 9.36 2.37 15.45
C ALA A 201 9.57 0.88 15.06
N PRO A 202 8.95 -0.12 15.72
CA PRO A 202 9.03 -1.52 15.29
C PRO A 202 8.62 -1.74 13.82
N LYS A 203 7.65 -0.95 13.33
CA LYS A 203 7.18 -1.01 11.94
C LYS A 203 8.25 -0.59 10.95
N CYS A 204 9.11 0.35 11.34
CA CYS A 204 10.24 0.74 10.51
C CYS A 204 11.18 -0.44 10.25
N LEU A 205 11.36 -1.38 11.20
CA LEU A 205 12.18 -2.58 11.04
C LEU A 205 11.50 -3.64 10.16
N GLU A 206 10.20 -3.86 10.38
CA GLU A 206 9.42 -4.87 9.64
C GLU A 206 9.25 -4.52 8.16
N LEU A 207 9.06 -3.23 7.84
CA LEU A 207 9.01 -2.73 6.46
C LEU A 207 10.39 -2.65 5.80
N HIS A 208 11.45 -2.64 6.61
CA HIS A 208 12.82 -2.51 6.16
C HIS A 208 13.41 -3.85 5.70
N ILE A 209 13.16 -4.94 6.43
CA ILE A 209 13.78 -6.25 6.17
C ILE A 209 13.46 -6.84 4.78
N PRO A 210 12.22 -6.77 4.24
CA PRO A 210 11.92 -7.28 2.90
C PRO A 210 12.45 -6.40 1.76
N VAL A 211 12.56 -5.08 1.96
CA VAL A 211 13.12 -4.16 0.95
C VAL A 211 14.65 -4.25 0.87
N LEU A 212 15.28 -4.68 1.95
CA LEU A 212 16.69 -5.04 2.02
C LEU A 212 17.02 -6.37 1.36
N ASP A 213 16.03 -7.19 0.96
CA ASP A 213 16.37 -8.45 0.34
C ASP A 213 17.18 -8.18 -0.93
N LYS A 214 18.31 -8.85 -1.02
CA LYS A 214 19.52 -8.53 -1.81
C LYS A 214 19.25 -8.31 -3.32
N TYR A 215 18.06 -8.63 -3.80
CA TYR A 215 17.62 -8.53 -5.17
C TYR A 215 17.27 -7.10 -5.60
N SER A 216 16.54 -6.34 -4.78
CA SER A 216 16.01 -5.02 -5.18
C SER A 216 17.09 -3.94 -5.30
N TRP A 217 18.16 -4.00 -4.48
CA TRP A 217 19.25 -3.02 -4.51
C TRP A 217 20.25 -3.23 -5.65
N ASN A 218 20.50 -4.49 -5.98
CA ASN A 218 21.32 -4.83 -7.13
C ASN A 218 20.56 -4.57 -8.43
N GLU A 219 19.24 -4.78 -8.40
CA GLU A 219 18.39 -4.49 -9.54
C GLU A 219 18.11 -3.00 -9.70
N PHE A 220 17.91 -2.21 -8.64
CA PHE A 220 17.57 -0.78 -8.69
C PHE A 220 18.46 0.06 -7.75
N PRO A 221 19.66 0.45 -8.20
CA PRO A 221 20.64 1.08 -7.34
C PRO A 221 20.21 2.43 -6.74
N SER A 222 19.36 3.20 -7.44
CA SER A 222 18.89 4.49 -6.91
C SER A 222 18.05 4.33 -5.64
N LEU A 223 17.30 3.22 -5.52
CA LEU A 223 16.50 2.94 -4.34
C LEU A 223 17.39 2.85 -3.09
N LYS A 224 18.57 2.24 -3.20
CA LYS A 224 19.51 2.12 -2.08
C LYS A 224 19.87 3.50 -1.52
N ASP A 225 20.18 4.45 -2.40
CA ASP A 225 20.56 5.80 -2.00
C ASP A 225 19.38 6.57 -1.36
N TRP A 226 18.16 6.37 -1.87
CA TRP A 226 16.96 7.01 -1.31
C TRP A 226 16.53 6.44 0.04
N TYR A 227 16.70 5.12 0.22
CA TYR A 227 16.32 4.43 1.46
C TYR A 227 17.28 4.74 2.61
N LYS A 228 18.58 4.83 2.33
CA LYS A 228 19.63 4.94 3.34
C LYS A 228 19.33 5.92 4.50
N PRO A 229 18.98 7.20 4.26
CA PRO A 229 18.74 8.14 5.37
C PRO A 229 17.54 7.74 6.24
N PHE A 230 16.49 7.18 5.65
CA PHE A 230 15.30 6.72 6.38
C PHE A 230 15.61 5.50 7.25
N VAL A 231 16.49 4.62 6.77
CA VAL A 231 16.93 3.44 7.51
C VAL A 231 17.74 3.82 8.74
N GLU A 232 18.69 4.73 8.58
CA GLU A 232 19.52 5.21 9.69
C GLU A 232 18.65 5.83 10.80
N GLU A 233 17.69 6.66 10.40
CA GLU A 233 16.74 7.27 11.34
C GLU A 233 15.79 6.25 11.99
N ALA A 234 15.32 5.25 11.24
CA ALA A 234 14.52 4.16 11.77
C ALA A 234 15.24 3.41 12.90
N ILE A 235 16.53 3.11 12.72
CA ILE A 235 17.37 2.42 13.72
C ILE A 235 17.45 3.24 15.01
N ASP A 236 17.60 4.56 14.91
CA ASP A 236 17.63 5.44 16.09
C ASP A 236 16.30 5.45 16.84
N TYR A 237 15.16 5.47 16.13
CA TYR A 237 13.85 5.39 16.77
C TYR A 237 13.58 4.05 17.42
N LEU A 238 14.09 2.97 16.84
CA LEU A 238 13.99 1.64 17.43
C LEU A 238 14.74 1.53 18.75
N ARG A 239 15.95 2.11 18.82
CA ARG A 239 16.70 2.19 20.08
C ARG A 239 15.90 2.96 21.15
N GLN A 240 15.36 4.13 20.79
CA GLN A 240 14.54 4.93 21.70
C GLN A 240 13.27 4.19 22.17
N PHE A 241 12.62 3.46 21.27
CA PHE A 241 11.46 2.65 21.60
C PHE A 241 11.82 1.52 22.57
N GLN A 242 12.95 0.84 22.37
CA GLN A 242 13.41 -0.23 23.26
C GLN A 242 13.67 0.29 24.68
N GLU A 243 14.27 1.48 24.82
CA GLU A 243 14.54 2.11 26.12
C GLU A 243 13.23 2.46 26.87
N LYS A 244 12.17 2.81 26.14
CA LYS A 244 10.87 3.25 26.70
C LYS A 244 9.76 2.21 26.58
N ARG A 245 10.05 0.98 26.16
CA ARG A 245 9.02 -0.01 25.77
C ARG A 245 8.02 -0.27 26.88
N GLU A 246 8.49 -0.41 28.12
CA GLU A 246 7.62 -0.69 29.27
C GLU A 246 6.69 0.49 29.60
N GLU A 247 7.12 1.73 29.38
CA GLU A 247 6.26 2.92 29.55
C GLU A 247 5.10 2.90 28.54
N TYR A 248 5.37 2.53 27.28
CA TYR A 248 4.34 2.40 26.25
C TYR A 248 3.37 1.25 26.52
N ILE A 249 3.86 0.11 27.01
CA ILE A 249 2.99 -1.01 27.40
C ILE A 249 2.11 -0.60 28.58
N ALA A 250 2.67 0.08 29.58
CA ALA A 250 1.91 0.57 30.73
C ALA A 250 0.81 1.57 30.30
N GLU A 251 1.12 2.49 29.38
CA GLU A 251 0.15 3.44 28.84
C GLU A 251 -0.98 2.74 28.05
N PHE A 252 -0.65 1.73 27.25
CA PHE A 252 -1.64 0.92 26.53
C PHE A 252 -2.61 0.21 27.49
N VAL A 253 -2.07 -0.40 28.53
CA VAL A 253 -2.88 -1.07 29.56
C VAL A 253 -3.74 -0.06 30.32
N ARG A 254 -3.20 1.13 30.64
CA ARG A 254 -3.95 2.21 31.28
C ARG A 254 -5.15 2.66 30.45
N ARG A 255 -5.06 2.61 29.13
CA ARG A 255 -6.15 2.94 28.18
C ARG A 255 -7.15 1.80 27.96
N GLY A 256 -7.03 0.69 28.69
CA GLY A 256 -7.95 -0.44 28.62
C GLY A 256 -7.53 -1.57 27.66
N GLY A 257 -6.32 -1.50 27.08
CA GLY A 257 -5.73 -2.63 26.36
C GLY A 257 -5.27 -3.73 27.32
N LYS A 258 -5.14 -4.97 26.84
CA LYS A 258 -4.47 -6.04 27.60
C LYS A 258 -3.01 -6.13 27.20
N ARG A 259 -2.11 -6.42 28.14
CA ARG A 259 -0.66 -6.46 27.84
C ARG A 259 -0.32 -7.43 26.71
N GLU A 260 -0.99 -8.59 26.67
CA GLU A 260 -0.85 -9.59 25.61
C GLU A 260 -1.30 -9.11 24.22
N ASP A 261 -2.16 -8.10 24.17
CA ASP A 261 -2.65 -7.48 22.94
C ASP A 261 -1.75 -6.30 22.50
N PHE A 262 -0.69 -5.99 23.26
CA PHE A 262 0.25 -4.96 22.86
C PHE A 262 0.99 -5.43 21.59
N PRO A 263 1.04 -4.61 20.52
CA PRO A 263 1.39 -5.12 19.20
C PRO A 263 2.85 -5.59 19.00
N PHE A 264 3.72 -5.59 20.03
CA PHE A 264 5.18 -5.85 19.94
C PHE A 264 5.81 -6.38 21.23
#